data_AF-A0A6B2FYL7-F1
#
_entry.id   AF-A0A6B2FYL7-F1
#
_cell.length_a   1.000
_cell.length_b   1.000
_cell.length_c   1.000
_cell.angle_alpha   90.00
_cell.angle_beta   90.00
_cell.angle_gamma   90.00
#
_symmetry.space_group_name_H-M   'P 1'
#
loop_
_entity.id
_entity.type
_entity.pdbx_description
1 polymer ?
#
loop_
_entity_poly.entity_id
_entity_poly.type
_entity_poly.pdbx_seq_one_letter_code
_entity_poly.pdbx_strand_id
1 'polypeptide(L)'
;MEGLAVNSIIKHQLLALFQGLDRAENSYNSLATATLDQSLTRSKPMDHMLLTLNDTASCSPAFFVLKSAVLDCMKHVNNDHNIIADNLLVHLYRYICSPKSLLYDPGLCRFIRDLMNKLLENLLNALKKLGCNVIHADFHKIVLNVNKLEASHGWYNVKNVISYFLSQDLFAYITLVPTAAWHALLWIDHHDYGGIKCEIP
;
A
#
# COMPACT_ATOMS: atom_id res chain seq x y z
N MET A 1 5.15 -2.61 8.60
CA MET A 1 5.17 -1.53 7.59
C MET A 1 4.52 -0.33 8.21
N GLU A 2 5.15 0.84 8.09
CA GLU A 2 4.65 2.08 8.68
C GLU A 2 4.54 3.17 7.61
N GLY A 3 3.72 4.19 7.88
CA GLY A 3 3.59 5.36 7.00
C GLY A 3 2.73 5.16 5.74
N LEU A 4 2.09 3.98 5.56
CA LEU A 4 1.26 3.70 4.37
C LEU A 4 0.14 4.73 4.19
N ALA A 5 -0.63 5.02 5.25
CA ALA A 5 -1.73 5.98 5.19
C ALA A 5 -1.25 7.41 4.89
N VAL A 6 -0.21 7.86 5.59
CA VAL A 6 0.40 9.19 5.40
C VAL A 6 0.91 9.32 3.97
N ASN A 7 1.62 8.31 3.47
CA ASN A 7 2.14 8.31 2.12
C ASN A 7 1.02 8.36 1.08
N SER A 8 -0.02 7.53 1.23
CA SER A 8 -1.20 7.51 0.35
C SER A 8 -1.88 8.87 0.26
N ILE A 9 -2.04 9.58 1.38
CA ILE A 9 -2.67 10.91 1.42
C ILE A 9 -1.79 11.96 0.72
N ILE A 10 -0.50 11.98 1.04
CA ILE A 10 0.43 12.97 0.47
C ILE A 10 0.60 12.74 -1.03
N LYS A 11 0.86 11.50 -1.46
CA LYS A 11 1.18 11.10 -2.83
C LYS A 11 -0.04 10.72 -3.67
N HIS A 12 -1.27 11.00 -3.23
CA HIS A 12 -2.50 10.59 -3.94
C HIS A 12 -2.54 10.99 -5.44
N GLN A 13 -2.00 12.16 -5.81
CA GLN A 13 -1.93 12.62 -7.20
C GLN A 13 -0.95 11.78 -8.02
N LEU A 14 0.23 11.49 -7.47
CA LEU A 14 1.24 10.66 -8.12
C LEU A 14 0.72 9.22 -8.28
N LEU A 15 0.00 8.73 -7.28
CA LEU A 15 -0.73 7.46 -7.34
C LEU A 15 -1.74 7.43 -8.49
N ALA A 16 -2.53 8.49 -8.66
CA ALA A 16 -3.51 8.59 -9.74
C ALA A 16 -2.86 8.60 -11.13
N LEU A 17 -1.72 9.27 -11.28
CA LEU A 17 -0.95 9.29 -12.52
C LEU A 17 -0.34 7.91 -12.84
N PHE A 18 0.24 7.25 -11.83
CA PHE A 18 0.80 5.91 -11.98
C PHE A 18 -0.27 4.91 -12.44
N GLN A 19 -1.50 5.04 -11.93
CA GLN A 19 -2.63 4.23 -12.37
C GLN A 19 -3.11 4.57 -13.78
N GLY A 20 -3.09 5.84 -14.18
CA GLY A 20 -3.40 6.24 -15.55
C GLY A 20 -2.46 5.59 -16.56
N LEU A 21 -1.16 5.53 -16.21
CA LEU A 21 -0.11 4.88 -17.00
C LEU A 21 -0.29 3.36 -17.06
N ASP A 22 -0.48 2.69 -15.92
CA ASP A 22 -0.70 1.24 -15.86
C ASP A 22 -2.01 0.82 -16.56
N ARG A 23 -3.08 1.63 -16.49
CA ARG A 23 -4.33 1.36 -17.23
C ARG A 23 -4.16 1.50 -18.73
N ALA A 24 -3.36 2.46 -19.19
CA ALA A 24 -3.03 2.59 -20.60
C ALA A 24 -2.27 1.34 -21.08
N GLU A 25 -1.19 0.94 -20.40
CA GLU A 25 -0.40 -0.25 -20.77
C GLU A 25 -1.23 -1.54 -20.74
N ASN A 26 -2.05 -1.74 -19.70
CA ASN A 26 -2.92 -2.92 -19.60
C ASN A 26 -4.05 -2.90 -20.62
N SER A 27 -4.55 -1.73 -21.04
CA SER A 27 -5.52 -1.64 -22.14
C SER A 27 -4.90 -2.04 -23.48
N TYR A 28 -3.64 -1.66 -23.74
CA TYR A 28 -2.91 -2.09 -24.94
C TYR A 28 -2.68 -3.61 -24.93
N ASN A 29 -2.29 -4.19 -23.79
CA ASN A 29 -2.15 -5.65 -23.66
C ASN A 29 -3.50 -6.38 -23.72
N SER A 30 -4.58 -5.82 -23.16
CA SER A 30 -5.90 -6.46 -23.22
C SER A 30 -6.48 -6.43 -24.63
N LEU A 31 -6.23 -5.38 -25.41
CA LEU A 31 -6.59 -5.31 -26.83
C LEU A 31 -5.85 -6.36 -27.66
N ALA A 32 -4.60 -6.69 -27.30
CA ALA A 32 -3.84 -7.76 -27.94
C ALA A 32 -4.35 -9.17 -27.58
N THR A 33 -5.01 -9.34 -26.43
CA THR A 33 -5.60 -10.63 -25.99
C THR A 33 -7.11 -10.75 -26.23
N ALA A 34 -7.81 -9.67 -26.57
CA ALA A 34 -9.27 -9.64 -26.72
C ALA A 34 -9.78 -9.95 -28.14
N THR A 35 -8.93 -10.45 -29.04
CA THR A 35 -9.41 -11.12 -30.26
C THR A 35 -9.70 -12.57 -29.93
N LEU A 36 -10.99 -12.88 -29.80
CA LEU A 36 -11.65 -14.18 -29.60
C LEU A 36 -12.08 -14.47 -28.14
N ASP A 37 -13.40 -14.53 -28.00
CA ASP A 37 -14.18 -15.08 -26.89
C ASP A 37 -14.34 -14.23 -25.62
N GLN A 38 -15.42 -13.45 -25.57
CA GLN A 38 -16.41 -13.49 -24.47
C GLN A 38 -17.53 -12.46 -24.68
N SER A 39 -18.49 -12.82 -25.54
CA SER A 39 -19.86 -12.35 -25.39
C SER A 39 -20.58 -13.33 -24.48
N LEU A 40 -21.36 -12.84 -23.51
CA LEU A 40 -22.21 -13.58 -22.57
C LEU A 40 -21.51 -14.02 -21.26
N THR A 41 -21.40 -13.10 -20.30
CA THR A 41 -21.94 -13.31 -18.93
C THR A 41 -21.86 -12.04 -18.07
N ARG A 42 -23.05 -11.59 -17.67
CA ARG A 42 -23.39 -11.14 -16.31
C ARG A 42 -22.85 -9.78 -15.82
N SER A 43 -23.74 -8.81 -15.99
CA SER A 43 -23.95 -7.62 -15.17
C SER A 43 -23.78 -7.86 -13.66
N LYS A 44 -22.78 -7.18 -13.05
CA LYS A 44 -22.76 -6.62 -11.68
C LYS A 44 -21.45 -5.91 -11.22
N PRO A 45 -20.50 -5.46 -12.07
CA PRO A 45 -19.39 -4.64 -11.59
C PRO A 45 -19.59 -3.11 -11.68
N MET A 46 -20.69 -2.60 -12.25
CA MET A 46 -20.85 -1.15 -12.41
C MET A 46 -21.40 -0.42 -11.18
N ASP A 47 -22.28 -1.04 -10.38
CA ASP A 47 -22.94 -0.35 -9.26
C ASP A 47 -21.98 -0.03 -8.11
N HIS A 48 -21.05 -0.93 -7.79
CA HIS A 48 -20.04 -0.67 -6.74
C HIS A 48 -19.04 0.42 -7.17
N MET A 49 -18.71 0.46 -8.46
CA MET A 49 -17.79 1.45 -9.02
C MET A 49 -18.45 2.84 -9.04
N LEU A 50 -19.74 2.92 -9.37
CA LEU A 50 -20.49 4.19 -9.42
C LEU A 50 -20.69 4.80 -8.02
N LEU A 51 -20.88 3.95 -7.00
CA LEU A 51 -20.91 4.38 -5.59
C LEU A 51 -19.55 4.90 -5.10
N THR A 52 -18.44 4.20 -5.43
CA THR A 52 -17.09 4.67 -5.07
C THR A 52 -16.71 6.00 -5.74
N LEU A 53 -17.20 6.25 -6.97
CA LEU A 53 -16.95 7.48 -7.73
C LEU A 53 -17.77 8.68 -7.21
N ASN A 54 -18.99 8.44 -6.73
CA ASN A 54 -19.85 9.49 -6.17
C ASN A 54 -19.41 9.92 -4.76
N ASP A 55 -18.97 8.98 -3.91
CA ASP A 55 -18.44 9.28 -2.58
C ASP A 55 -17.10 10.03 -2.61
N THR A 56 -16.29 9.81 -3.66
CA THR A 56 -15.01 10.52 -3.85
C THR A 56 -15.21 12.00 -4.14
N ALA A 57 -16.27 12.37 -4.85
CA ALA A 57 -16.59 13.77 -5.16
C ALA A 57 -17.07 14.55 -3.93
N SER A 58 -17.82 13.90 -3.02
CA SER A 58 -18.39 14.55 -1.83
C SER A 58 -17.35 14.80 -0.72
N CYS A 59 -16.38 13.90 -0.56
CA CYS A 59 -15.36 14.00 0.51
C CYS A 59 -14.13 14.83 0.12
N SER A 60 -14.10 15.37 -1.11
CA SER A 60 -12.91 16.02 -1.68
C SER A 60 -12.41 17.23 -0.86
N PRO A 61 -13.26 18.18 -0.42
CA PRO A 61 -12.78 19.33 0.37
C PRO A 61 -12.20 18.91 1.73
N ALA A 62 -12.88 17.99 2.43
CA ALA A 62 -12.43 17.46 3.71
C ALA A 62 -11.09 16.73 3.59
N PHE A 63 -10.90 15.97 2.50
CA PHE A 63 -9.63 15.32 2.21
C PHE A 63 -8.49 16.32 1.98
N PHE A 64 -8.72 17.44 1.28
CA PHE A 64 -7.67 18.44 1.06
C PHE A 64 -7.27 19.16 2.35
N VAL A 65 -8.23 19.46 3.23
CA VAL A 65 -7.94 20.01 4.57
C VAL A 65 -7.11 19.02 5.38
N LEU A 66 -7.52 17.75 5.40
CA LEU A 66 -6.76 16.69 6.06
C LEU A 66 -5.34 16.57 5.49
N LYS A 67 -5.19 16.58 4.16
CA LYS A 67 -3.88 16.53 3.50
C LYS A 67 -2.98 17.70 3.94
N SER A 68 -3.52 18.92 4.00
CA SER A 68 -2.76 20.07 4.48
C SER A 68 -2.28 19.85 5.91
N ALA A 69 -3.17 19.41 6.80
CA ALA A 69 -2.83 19.14 8.20
C ALA A 69 -1.74 18.05 8.34
N VAL A 70 -1.81 16.99 7.53
CA VAL A 70 -0.79 15.92 7.48
C VAL A 70 0.55 16.47 7.00
N LEU A 71 0.57 17.31 5.97
CA LEU A 71 1.78 17.95 5.48
C LEU A 71 2.40 18.88 6.52
N ASP A 72 1.59 19.62 7.25
CA ASP A 72 2.07 20.51 8.31
C ASP A 72 2.62 19.71 9.50
N CYS A 73 1.96 18.61 9.89
CA CYS A 73 2.50 17.69 10.89
C CYS A 73 3.85 17.11 10.46
N MET A 74 4.00 16.71 9.19
CA MET A 74 5.28 16.21 8.66
C MET A 74 6.39 17.27 8.72
N LYS A 75 6.08 18.54 8.46
CA LYS A 75 7.05 19.64 8.63
C LYS A 75 7.47 19.78 10.09
N HIS A 76 6.53 19.69 11.03
CA HIS A 76 6.85 19.76 12.47
C HIS A 76 7.68 18.57 12.97
N VAL A 77 7.47 17.37 12.42
CA VAL A 77 8.33 16.22 12.74
C VAL A 77 9.75 16.45 12.22
N ASN A 78 9.89 16.94 10.98
CA ASN A 78 11.19 17.14 10.35
C ASN A 78 11.98 18.32 10.94
N ASN A 79 11.32 19.42 11.25
CA ASN A 79 11.97 20.66 11.69
C ASN A 79 12.15 20.73 13.21
N ASP A 80 11.10 20.35 13.95
CA ASP A 80 11.02 20.60 15.40
C ASP A 80 11.19 19.31 16.21
N HIS A 81 11.34 18.15 15.55
CA HIS A 81 11.34 16.82 16.17
C HIS A 81 10.15 16.61 17.13
N ASN A 82 8.98 17.12 16.72
CA ASN A 82 7.79 17.13 17.56
C ASN A 82 7.19 15.72 17.70
N ILE A 83 7.34 15.15 18.90
CA ILE A 83 6.84 13.81 19.27
C ILE A 83 5.31 13.71 19.15
N ILE A 84 4.57 14.80 19.37
CA ILE A 84 3.11 14.80 19.27
C ILE A 84 2.70 14.69 17.80
N ALA A 85 3.34 15.45 16.92
CA ALA A 85 3.08 15.38 15.48
C ALA A 85 3.40 13.98 14.93
N ASP A 86 4.48 13.36 15.40
CA ASP A 86 4.85 12.00 15.03
C ASP A 86 3.78 10.96 15.46
N ASN A 87 3.35 11.00 16.72
CA ASN A 87 2.29 10.13 17.23
C ASN A 87 0.94 10.33 16.50
N LEU A 88 0.62 11.57 16.12
CA LEU A 88 -0.57 11.87 15.31
C LEU A 88 -0.50 11.22 13.94
N LEU A 89 0.66 11.26 13.28
CA LEU A 89 0.88 10.66 11.97
C LEU A 89 0.83 9.13 12.02
N VAL A 90 1.51 8.51 12.99
CA VAL A 90 1.52 7.05 13.20
C VAL A 90 0.10 6.50 13.39
N HIS A 91 -0.74 7.23 14.13
CA HIS A 91 -2.10 6.79 14.44
C HIS A 91 -3.20 7.43 13.58
N LEU A 92 -2.83 8.21 12.56
CA LEU A 92 -3.75 8.99 11.73
C LEU A 92 -4.90 8.15 11.19
N TYR A 93 -4.58 7.04 10.53
CA TYR A 93 -5.58 6.16 9.93
C TYR A 93 -6.56 5.60 10.96
N ARG A 94 -6.06 5.19 12.14
CA ARG A 94 -6.87 4.70 13.25
C ARG A 94 -7.82 5.79 13.77
N TYR A 95 -7.35 7.03 13.87
CA TYR A 95 -8.17 8.16 14.33
C TYR A 95 -9.27 8.51 13.33
N ILE A 96 -8.99 8.50 12.03
CA ILE A 96 -9.99 8.81 11.01
C ILE A 96 -11.06 7.72 10.95
N CYS A 97 -10.67 6.45 11.05
CA CYS A 97 -11.58 5.29 10.94
C CYS A 97 -12.32 4.92 12.23
N SER A 98 -12.01 5.53 13.37
CA SER A 98 -12.67 5.22 14.63
C SER A 98 -14.01 5.96 14.73
N PRO A 99 -15.16 5.26 14.89
CA PRO A 99 -16.48 5.91 14.99
C PRO A 99 -16.64 6.77 16.25
N LYS A 100 -15.73 6.65 17.22
CA LYS A 100 -15.69 7.49 18.43
C LYS A 100 -14.91 8.80 18.22
N SER A 101 -14.25 8.96 17.07
CA SER A 101 -13.48 10.14 16.73
C SER A 101 -14.39 11.27 16.25
N LEU A 102 -14.07 12.51 16.63
CA LEU A 102 -14.75 13.70 16.10
C LEU A 102 -14.47 13.91 14.61
N LEU A 103 -13.39 13.31 14.08
CA LEU A 103 -12.98 13.38 12.68
C LEU A 103 -13.53 12.21 11.85
N TYR A 104 -14.44 11.40 12.42
CA TYR A 104 -14.98 10.24 11.73
C TYR A 104 -15.95 10.65 10.61
N ASP A 105 -15.56 10.32 9.38
CA ASP A 105 -16.45 10.34 8.21
C ASP A 105 -16.29 9.01 7.45
N PRO A 106 -17.33 8.17 7.37
CA PRO A 106 -17.29 6.90 6.64
C PRO A 106 -16.85 7.04 5.17
N GLY A 107 -17.23 8.13 4.49
CA GLY A 107 -16.87 8.39 3.10
C GLY A 107 -15.38 8.64 2.94
N LEU A 108 -14.84 9.55 3.75
CA LEU A 108 -13.41 9.83 3.83
C LEU A 108 -12.59 8.58 4.23
N CYS A 109 -13.08 7.78 5.18
CA CYS A 109 -12.43 6.55 5.60
C CYS A 109 -12.31 5.53 4.46
N ARG A 110 -13.36 5.38 3.66
CA ARG A 110 -13.35 4.50 2.49
C ARG A 110 -12.37 5.03 1.44
N PHE A 111 -12.41 6.34 1.17
CA PHE A 111 -11.51 6.95 0.20
C PHE A 111 -10.03 6.76 0.56
N ILE A 112 -9.64 7.01 1.80
CA ILE A 112 -8.24 6.82 2.25
C ILE A 112 -7.85 5.35 2.18
N ARG A 113 -8.75 4.43 2.59
CA ARG A 113 -8.51 2.99 2.48
C ARG A 113 -8.30 2.56 1.03
N ASP A 114 -9.07 3.11 0.09
CA ASP A 114 -8.90 2.84 -1.33
C ASP A 114 -7.54 3.35 -1.83
N LEU A 115 -7.09 4.54 -1.41
CA LEU A 115 -5.74 5.03 -1.70
C LEU A 115 -4.64 4.14 -1.09
N MET A 116 -4.85 3.59 0.09
CA MET A 116 -3.92 2.66 0.74
C MET A 116 -3.85 1.32 0.02
N ASN A 117 -5.00 0.74 -0.35
CA ASN A 117 -5.07 -0.49 -1.14
C ASN A 117 -4.32 -0.32 -2.46
N LYS A 118 -4.57 0.77 -3.16
CA LYS A 118 -3.91 1.10 -4.42
C LYS A 118 -2.39 1.25 -4.27
N LEU A 119 -1.93 1.87 -3.19
CA LEU A 119 -0.49 2.02 -2.92
C LEU A 119 0.15 0.67 -2.60
N LEU A 120 -0.54 -0.17 -1.82
CA LEU A 120 -0.11 -1.52 -1.51
C LEU A 120 -0.03 -2.37 -2.78
N GLU A 121 -1.05 -2.36 -3.63
CA GLU A 121 -1.04 -3.08 -4.92
C GLU A 121 0.16 -2.67 -5.79
N ASN A 122 0.44 -1.37 -5.91
CA ASN A 122 1.60 -0.87 -6.64
C ASN A 122 2.92 -1.38 -6.04
N LEU A 123 3.03 -1.37 -4.70
CA LEU A 123 4.20 -1.91 -4.00
C LEU A 123 4.37 -3.41 -4.28
N LEU A 124 3.30 -4.20 -4.19
CA LEU A 124 3.32 -5.65 -4.44
C LEU A 124 3.66 -5.97 -5.89
N ASN A 125 3.11 -5.22 -6.84
CA ASN A 125 3.43 -5.37 -8.26
C ASN A 125 4.89 -5.07 -8.54
N ALA A 126 5.44 -4.03 -7.91
CA ALA A 126 6.84 -3.70 -8.07
C ALA A 126 7.76 -4.77 -7.43
N LEU A 127 7.40 -5.31 -6.26
CA LEU A 127 8.11 -6.44 -5.63
C LEU A 127 8.12 -7.68 -6.54
N LYS A 128 7.00 -7.98 -7.20
CA LYS A 128 6.88 -9.06 -8.19
C LYS A 128 7.78 -8.82 -9.41
N LYS A 129 7.85 -7.58 -9.91
CA LYS A 129 8.75 -7.21 -11.03
C LYS A 129 10.23 -7.42 -10.69
N LEU A 130 10.62 -7.35 -9.42
CA LEU A 130 11.97 -7.63 -8.95
C LEU A 130 12.22 -9.12 -8.63
N GLY A 131 11.27 -10.00 -8.94
CA GLY A 131 11.41 -11.46 -8.78
C GLY A 131 11.05 -11.98 -7.39
N CYS A 132 10.47 -11.15 -6.51
CA CYS A 132 9.94 -11.60 -5.23
C CYS A 132 8.52 -12.14 -5.40
N ASN A 133 8.26 -13.36 -4.95
CA ASN A 133 6.90 -13.88 -4.92
C ASN A 133 6.19 -13.45 -3.62
N VAL A 134 4.99 -12.87 -3.73
CA VAL A 134 4.22 -12.39 -2.59
C VAL A 134 3.30 -13.53 -2.11
N ILE A 135 3.52 -14.03 -0.89
CA ILE A 135 2.68 -15.07 -0.28
C ILE A 135 1.47 -14.46 0.40
N HIS A 136 1.70 -13.38 1.16
CA HIS A 136 0.67 -12.68 1.91
C HIS A 136 1.02 -11.21 2.03
N ALA A 137 0.00 -10.35 2.00
CA ALA A 137 0.15 -8.92 2.19
C ALA A 137 -1.09 -8.34 2.88
N ASP A 138 -0.82 -7.51 3.87
CA ASP A 138 -1.77 -6.64 4.55
C ASP A 138 -1.11 -5.26 4.74
N PHE A 139 -1.85 -4.25 5.20
CA PHE A 139 -1.33 -2.91 5.47
C PHE A 139 -0.16 -2.90 6.47
N HIS A 140 -0.07 -3.93 7.33
CA HIS A 140 0.93 -3.99 8.40
C HIS A 140 2.09 -4.95 8.09
N LYS A 141 1.84 -6.03 7.33
CA LYS A 141 2.75 -7.15 7.14
C LYS A 141 2.76 -7.61 5.68
N ILE A 142 3.96 -7.82 5.13
CA ILE A 142 4.15 -8.50 3.85
C ILE A 142 5.04 -9.71 4.08
N VAL A 143 4.66 -10.84 3.48
CA VAL A 143 5.42 -12.09 3.47
C VAL A 143 5.85 -12.39 2.04
N LEU A 144 7.16 -12.47 1.84
CA LEU A 144 7.79 -12.66 0.54
C LEU A 144 8.57 -13.96 0.50
N ASN A 145 8.55 -14.62 -0.66
CA ASN A 145 9.48 -15.68 -1.01
C ASN A 145 10.47 -15.14 -2.05
N VAL A 146 11.76 -15.20 -1.72
CA VAL A 146 12.86 -14.62 -2.50
C VAL A 146 13.48 -15.66 -3.46
N ASN A 147 13.01 -16.92 -3.48
CA ASN A 147 13.52 -18.00 -4.34
C ASN A 147 15.06 -18.13 -4.31
N LYS A 148 15.67 -17.88 -3.14
CA LYS A 148 17.11 -18.09 -2.90
C LYS A 148 17.29 -19.24 -1.92
N LEU A 149 18.29 -20.07 -2.16
CA LEU A 149 18.62 -21.22 -1.32
C LEU A 149 19.26 -20.80 0.00
N GLU A 150 20.10 -19.77 -0.01
CA GLU A 150 20.77 -19.26 1.18
C GLU A 150 20.00 -18.09 1.81
N ALA A 151 19.73 -18.21 3.11
CA ALA A 151 19.01 -17.21 3.90
C ALA A 151 19.73 -15.85 3.90
N SER A 152 21.06 -15.85 4.05
CA SER A 152 21.88 -14.63 4.04
C SER A 152 21.76 -13.88 2.72
N HIS A 153 21.87 -14.58 1.59
CA HIS A 153 21.73 -14.00 0.26
C HIS A 153 20.31 -13.46 0.03
N GLY A 154 19.28 -14.18 0.49
CA GLY A 154 17.90 -13.71 0.46
C GLY A 154 17.70 -12.43 1.26
N TRP A 155 18.27 -12.37 2.47
CA TRP A 155 18.21 -11.19 3.35
C TRP A 155 18.80 -9.94 2.71
N TYR A 156 20.02 -10.03 2.18
CA TYR A 156 20.67 -8.90 1.50
C TYR A 156 19.92 -8.48 0.24
N ASN A 157 19.36 -9.44 -0.51
CA ASN A 157 18.54 -9.13 -1.68
C ASN A 157 17.29 -8.32 -1.29
N VAL A 158 16.56 -8.76 -0.25
CA VAL A 158 15.38 -8.03 0.26
C VAL A 158 15.77 -6.65 0.75
N LYS A 159 16.89 -6.51 1.47
CA LYS A 159 17.36 -5.20 1.94
C LYS A 159 17.64 -4.26 0.77
N ASN A 160 18.32 -4.74 -0.27
CA ASN A 160 18.61 -3.94 -1.47
C ASN A 160 17.32 -3.56 -2.22
N VAL A 161 16.38 -4.50 -2.35
CA VAL A 161 15.06 -4.26 -2.95
C VAL A 161 14.29 -3.20 -2.17
N ILE A 162 14.28 -3.28 -0.84
CA ILE A 162 13.66 -2.27 0.03
C ILE A 162 14.33 -0.92 -0.18
N SER A 163 15.67 -0.83 -0.14
CA SER A 163 16.39 0.42 -0.36
C SER A 163 16.09 1.04 -1.73
N TYR A 164 15.96 0.22 -2.76
CA TYR A 164 15.54 0.67 -4.09
C TYR A 164 14.13 1.27 -4.06
N PHE A 165 13.16 0.63 -3.40
CA PHE A 165 11.81 1.18 -3.29
C PHE A 165 11.73 2.48 -2.52
N LEU A 166 12.44 2.56 -1.39
CA LEU A 166 12.50 3.77 -0.57
C LEU A 166 13.14 4.95 -1.31
N SER A 167 13.91 4.70 -2.37
CA SER A 167 14.45 5.76 -3.24
C SER A 167 13.43 6.34 -4.23
N GLN A 168 12.31 5.64 -4.48
CA GLN A 168 11.28 6.11 -5.38
C GLN A 168 10.36 7.12 -4.69
N ASP A 169 10.04 8.22 -5.38
CA ASP A 169 9.23 9.29 -4.81
C ASP A 169 7.81 8.84 -4.39
N LEU A 170 7.26 7.81 -5.04
CA LEU A 170 5.96 7.23 -4.69
C LEU A 170 5.95 6.60 -3.28
N PHE A 171 7.09 6.09 -2.80
CA PHE A 171 7.20 5.34 -1.55
C PHE A 171 7.95 6.10 -0.45
N ALA A 172 8.21 7.40 -0.64
CA ALA A 172 9.10 8.22 0.19
C ALA A 172 8.78 8.22 1.70
N TYR A 173 7.51 8.04 2.09
CA TYR A 173 7.09 8.07 3.50
C TYR A 173 6.75 6.70 4.07
N ILE A 174 6.94 5.62 3.30
CA ILE A 174 6.75 4.27 3.81
C ILE A 174 8.03 3.80 4.46
N THR A 175 7.91 3.10 5.58
CA THR A 175 9.03 2.39 6.19
C THR A 175 8.79 0.88 6.12
N LEU A 176 9.72 0.18 5.47
CA LEU A 176 9.76 -1.27 5.38
C LEU A 176 10.98 -1.79 6.13
N VAL A 177 10.74 -2.54 7.20
CA VAL A 177 11.80 -3.19 7.97
C VAL A 177 11.57 -4.70 7.90
N PRO A 178 12.55 -5.48 7.40
CA PRO A 178 12.48 -6.92 7.46
C PRO A 178 12.65 -7.37 8.92
N THR A 179 11.70 -8.15 9.44
CA THR A 179 11.65 -8.53 10.86
C THR A 179 12.03 -9.99 11.12
N ALA A 180 11.84 -10.86 10.14
CA ALA A 180 12.11 -12.28 10.26
C ALA A 180 12.50 -12.90 8.91
N ALA A 181 13.39 -13.89 8.96
CA ALA A 181 13.75 -14.74 7.84
C ALA A 181 13.46 -16.21 8.20
N TRP A 182 13.07 -17.00 7.20
CA TRP A 182 12.66 -18.39 7.36
C TRP A 182 13.34 -19.26 6.30
N HIS A 183 13.91 -20.39 6.70
CA HIS A 183 14.47 -21.39 5.78
C HIS A 183 13.35 -22.14 5.07
N ALA A 184 12.31 -22.47 5.83
CA ALA A 184 11.08 -23.06 5.36
C ALA A 184 9.92 -22.42 6.13
N LEU A 185 8.87 -22.03 5.42
CA LEU A 185 7.67 -21.44 5.99
C LEU A 185 6.44 -22.17 5.41
N LEU A 186 5.66 -22.78 6.29
CA LEU A 186 4.32 -23.24 6.01
C LEU A 186 3.34 -22.14 6.40
N TRP A 187 2.61 -21.62 5.42
CA TRP A 187 1.67 -20.52 5.60
C TRP A 187 0.24 -21.02 5.38
N ILE A 188 -0.62 -20.91 6.40
CA ILE A 188 -2.05 -21.20 6.29
C ILE A 188 -2.81 -19.88 6.29
N ASP A 189 -2.64 -19.07 7.34
CA ASP A 189 -3.20 -17.73 7.42
C ASP A 189 -2.31 -16.76 8.22
N HIS A 190 -2.79 -15.54 8.44
CA HIS A 190 -2.07 -14.48 9.17
C HIS A 190 -1.75 -14.79 10.64
N HIS A 191 -2.53 -15.66 11.30
CA HIS A 191 -2.32 -16.11 12.69
C HIS A 191 -1.69 -17.50 12.75
N ASP A 192 -1.98 -18.36 11.78
CA ASP A 192 -1.56 -19.75 11.71
C ASP A 192 -0.49 -19.94 10.62
N TYR A 193 0.77 -19.81 11.03
CA TYR A 193 1.93 -20.13 10.20
C TYR A 193 3.06 -20.71 11.06
N GLY A 194 3.85 -21.61 10.48
CA GLY A 194 4.94 -22.29 11.16
C GLY A 194 6.14 -22.46 10.25
N GLY A 195 7.34 -22.43 10.80
CA GLY A 195 8.54 -22.52 9.97
C GLY A 195 9.82 -22.66 10.77
N ILE A 196 10.91 -22.93 10.04
CA ILE A 196 12.25 -22.96 10.60
C ILE A 196 12.83 -21.55 10.44
N LYS A 197 12.92 -20.82 11.54
CA LYS A 197 13.45 -19.45 11.56
C LYS A 197 14.95 -19.46 11.26
N CYS A 198 15.40 -18.53 10.43
CA CYS A 198 16.82 -18.27 10.24
C CYS A 198 17.32 -17.31 11.33
N GLU A 199 18.58 -17.45 11.70
CA GLU A 199 19.28 -16.37 12.38
C GLU A 199 19.50 -15.23 11.37
N ILE A 200 19.12 -14.02 11.78
CA ILE A 200 19.24 -12.83 10.95
C ILE A 200 20.70 -12.37 11.04
N PRO A 201 21.39 -12.16 9.90
CA PRO A 201 22.74 -11.63 9.91
C PRO A 201 22.82 -10.15 10.33
#